data_AF-A0A382MEK7-F1
#
_entry.id   AF-A0A382MEK7-F1
#
_cell.length_a   1.000
_cell.length_b   1.000
_cell.length_c   1.000
_cell.angle_alpha   90.00
_cell.angle_beta   90.00
_cell.angle_gamma   90.00
#
_symmetry.space_group_name_H-M   'P 1'
#
loop_
_entity.id
_entity.type
_entity.pdbx_description
1 polymer ?
#
loop_
_entity_poly.entity_id
_entity_poly.type
_entity_poly.pdbx_seq_one_letter_code
_entity_poly.pdbx_strand_id
1 'polypeptide(L)' 'PELLEQACEDKGIPIQLRRHPGYDHSYFFISTFIGDHILWHSERL' A
#
# COMPACT_ATOMS: atom_id res chain seq x y z
N PRO A 1 10.62 2.30 0.45
CA PRO A 1 9.74 1.11 0.29
C PRO A 1 10.49 -0.21 0.09
N GLU A 2 11.69 -0.17 -0.49
CA GLU A 2 12.50 -1.36 -0.83
C GLU A 2 12.86 -2.22 0.40
N LEU A 3 13.18 -1.61 1.54
CA LEU A 3 13.46 -2.35 2.78
C LEU A 3 12.24 -3.13 3.31
N LEU A 4 11.02 -2.63 3.10
CA LEU A 4 9.79 -3.32 3.48
C LEU A 4 9.53 -4.51 2.55
N GLU A 5 9.73 -4.30 1.24
CA GLU A 5 9.57 -5.35 0.22
C GLU A 5 10.53 -6.52 0.50
N GLN A 6 11.81 -6.23 0.72
CA GLN A 6 12.82 -7.23 1.08
C GLN A 6 12.45 -7.97 2.37
N ALA A 7 12.05 -7.25 3.42
CA ALA A 7 11.70 -7.89 4.69
C ALA A 7 10.48 -8.82 4.57
N CYS A 8 9.50 -8.46 3.74
CA CYS A 8 8.33 -9.31 3.49
C CYS A 8 8.70 -10.53 2.63
N GLU A 9 9.57 -10.36 1.63
CA GLU A 9 10.10 -11.48 0.83
C GLU A 9 10.86 -12.47 1.71
N ASP A 10 11.79 -12.00 2.55
CA ASP A 10 12.60 -12.82 3.46
C ASP A 10 11.75 -13.61 4.47
N LYS A 11 10.57 -13.09 4.82
CA LYS A 11 9.64 -13.71 5.77
C LYS A 11 8.50 -14.47 5.11
N GLY A 12 8.41 -14.48 3.79
CA GLY A 12 7.30 -15.09 3.05
C GLY A 12 5.94 -14.44 3.36
N ILE A 13 5.92 -13.17 3.74
CA ILE A 13 4.69 -12.42 4.02
C ILE A 13 4.19 -11.83 2.70
N PRO A 14 3.01 -12.25 2.20
CA PRO A 14 2.48 -11.71 0.97
C PRO A 14 2.07 -10.25 1.17
N ILE A 15 2.63 -9.36 0.37
CA ILE A 15 2.28 -7.94 0.35
C ILE A 15 1.85 -7.50 -1.04
N GLN A 16 0.95 -6.52 -1.09
CA GLN A 16 0.60 -5.81 -2.32
C GLN A 16 1.19 -4.40 -2.25
N LEU A 17 2.41 -4.22 -2.77
CA LEU A 17 3.09 -2.93 -2.80
C LEU A 17 2.77 -2.19 -4.10
N ARG A 18 2.16 -0.99 -3.99
CA ARG A 18 1.87 -0.11 -5.13
C ARG A 18 2.75 1.15 -5.05
N ARG A 19 3.47 1.45 -6.13
CA ARG A 19 4.27 2.68 -6.27
C ARG A 19 3.48 3.67 -7.12
N HIS A 20 3.35 4.92 -6.67
CA HIS A 20 2.58 5.96 -7.36
C HIS A 20 3.48 7.16 -7.69
N PRO A 21 4.27 7.10 -8.79
CA PRO A 21 5.11 8.22 -9.21
C PRO A 21 4.29 9.48 -9.45
N GLY A 22 4.83 10.65 -9.05
CA GLY A 22 4.16 11.93 -9.22
C GLY A 22 3.20 12.33 -8.09
N TYR A 23 2.94 11.43 -7.13
CA TYR A 23 2.28 11.77 -5.88
C TYR A 23 3.31 12.04 -4.77
N ASP A 24 2.98 12.98 -3.90
CA ASP A 24 3.78 13.32 -2.73
C ASP A 24 3.24 12.63 -1.46
N HIS A 25 3.74 13.05 -0.29
CA HIS A 25 3.29 12.54 1.02
C HIS A 25 2.16 13.39 1.62
N SER A 26 1.39 14.10 0.78
CA SER A 26 0.29 14.94 1.26
C SER A 26 -0.98 14.14 1.52
N TYR A 27 -1.95 14.80 2.17
CA TYR A 27 -3.29 14.26 2.29
C TYR A 27 -4.02 14.09 0.94
N PHE A 28 -3.58 14.75 -0.13
CA PHE A 28 -4.15 14.54 -1.47
C PHE A 28 -3.79 13.15 -2.01
N PHE A 29 -2.56 12.68 -1.78
CA PHE A 29 -2.19 11.30 -2.09
C PHE A 29 -3.05 10.31 -1.32
N ILE A 30 -3.17 10.51 0.00
CA ILE A 30 -3.94 9.61 0.87
C ILE A 30 -5.40 9.56 0.42
N SER A 31 -6.05 10.71 0.24
CA SER A 31 -7.46 10.78 -0.12
C SER A 31 -7.76 10.23 -1.52
N THR A 32 -6.78 10.28 -2.44
CA THR A 32 -6.91 9.69 -3.78
C THR A 32 -7.07 8.17 -3.72
N PHE A 33 -6.37 7.49 -2.81
CA PHE A 33 -6.32 6.01 -2.75
C PHE A 33 -7.01 5.40 -1.52
N ILE A 34 -7.57 6.21 -0.61
CA ILE A 34 -8.21 5.70 0.61
C ILE A 34 -9.44 4.83 0.32
N GLY A 35 -10.18 5.11 -0.75
CA GLY A 35 -11.34 4.31 -1.16
C GLY A 35 -10.97 2.86 -1.46
N ASP A 36 -9.94 2.65 -2.29
CA ASP A 36 -9.38 1.32 -2.57
C ASP A 36 -8.97 0.59 -1.27
N HIS A 37 -8.36 1.31 -0.34
CA HIS A 37 -7.89 0.73 0.91
C HIS A 37 -9.06 0.28 1.79
N ILE A 38 -10.14 1.06 1.86
CA ILE A 38 -11.36 0.69 2.59
C ILE A 38 -12.01 -0.54 1.96
N LEU A 39 -12.12 -0.61 0.62
CA LEU A 39 -12.67 -1.79 -0.06
C LEU A 39 -11.83 -3.05 0.25
N TRP A 40 -10.50 -2.94 0.22
CA TRP A 40 -9.61 -4.05 0.55
C TRP A 40 -9.88 -4.62 1.95
N HIS A 41 -10.09 -3.75 2.95
CA HIS A 41 -10.49 -4.17 4.31
C HIS A 41 -11.89 -4.78 4.32
N SER A 42 -12.85 -4.16 3.64
CA SER A 42 -14.24 -4.63 3.59
C SER A 42 -14.37 -6.05 3.05
N GLU A 43 -13.53 -6.45 2.10
CA GLU A 43 -13.53 -7.80 1.51
C GLU A 43 -12.94 -8.87 2.44
N ARG A 44 -12.26 -8.46 3.53
CA ARG A 44 -11.47 -9.33 4.42
C ARG A 44 -11.95 -9.30 5.87
N LEU A 45 -13.10 -8.68 6.11
CA LEU A 45 -13.87 -8.81 7.35
C LEU A 45 -14.58 -10.17 7.38
#